data_AF-S7Q5C3-F1
#
_entry.id   AF-S7Q5C3-F1
#
_cell.length_a   1.000
_cell.length_b   1.000
_cell.length_c   1.000
_cell.angle_alpha   90.00
_cell.angle_beta   90.00
_cell.angle_gamma   90.00
#
_symmetry.space_group_name_H-M   'P 1'
#
loop_
_entity.id
_entity.type
_entity.pdbx_description
1 polymer ?
#
loop_
_entity_poly.entity_id
_entity_poly.type
_entity_poly.pdbx_seq_one_letter_code
_entity_poly.pdbx_strand_id
1 'polypeptide(L)'
;MFLLRRGKSKRAKAGASNSKSTPATPSYTLLSVEPLPDHEVIREKPKVGGIQVGLAGKELALETELAELREQCETLREKLRALALERDSGIRDAHAREREVVEVKRYMNLLRDQLTASEHQRDLFRRDAEAARNRTHVLEQQLEVANQLVKVKDGALAEHQRNNASMSASHAKALALLQNKTVELEAAQAYLERVDITPEDEVLRAIHNLNQNILETAIALADALQYESKHKTPDEDRTPSDKATSRVKEMLGSSVVQQLKDCPQREDAAVIIQIAFQGCMVLQCAWIVAAWHFDVDLPKEGKLLQDIYDHIRQSETQAVSGRWRSVARKHIQALRHGESPHDSAKPPLITYLVKRLVDVLLVAGCNSYKEPQVHEMITNVYGDRLDNLVRLALGLNRLVGVDALNCDYEPVWTRPNVAFNPVWMEDMDGKGIDGSPGDHRALDEPTVIRVLCTTGLGLRKKVKAAGRQRRGSRSELRSMLVLKPKVALETLLDGPERRTSWSGTSILGSSGSERL
;
A
#
# COMPACT_ATOMS: atom_id res chain seq x y z
N MET A 1 -11.42 12.28 22.36
CA MET A 1 -12.69 12.87 22.84
C MET A 1 -13.30 11.94 23.88
N PHE A 2 -13.53 12.45 25.12
CA PHE A 2 -14.68 12.22 26.05
C PHE A 2 -15.30 10.81 26.14
N LEU A 3 -15.50 10.11 27.29
CA LEU A 3 -15.79 10.41 28.72
C LEU A 3 -15.37 9.18 29.59
N LEU A 4 -14.73 9.27 30.77
CA LEU A 4 -15.18 9.65 32.13
C LEU A 4 -16.33 8.82 32.76
N ARG A 5 -16.02 7.96 33.75
CA ARG A 5 -16.82 7.66 34.97
C ARG A 5 -15.96 6.89 35.99
N ARG A 6 -15.33 7.57 36.97
CA ARG A 6 -15.77 7.82 38.37
C ARG A 6 -16.15 6.57 39.18
N GLY A 7 -15.29 6.20 40.13
CA GLY A 7 -15.52 5.17 41.13
C GLY A 7 -16.34 5.63 42.34
N LYS A 8 -16.44 4.77 43.36
CA LYS A 8 -16.87 5.10 44.72
C LYS A 8 -16.28 4.11 45.74
N SER A 9 -15.43 4.67 46.60
CA SER A 9 -15.05 4.16 47.92
C SER A 9 -16.22 4.39 48.90
N LYS A 10 -16.42 3.47 49.87
CA LYS A 10 -17.19 3.75 51.08
C LYS A 10 -16.49 3.16 52.30
N ARG A 11 -16.19 4.07 53.21
CA ARG A 11 -15.54 3.94 54.51
C ARG A 11 -16.62 3.92 55.61
N ALA A 12 -16.32 3.15 56.66
CA ALA A 12 -16.72 3.23 58.08
C ALA A 12 -18.01 3.95 58.51
N LYS A 13 -18.74 3.31 59.43
CA LYS A 13 -19.59 4.01 60.40
C LYS A 13 -19.53 3.31 61.77
N ALA A 14 -19.09 4.08 62.77
CA ALA A 14 -19.18 3.79 64.19
C ALA A 14 -20.47 4.40 64.77
N GLY A 15 -20.91 3.86 65.90
CA GLY A 15 -21.98 4.35 66.78
C GLY A 15 -22.31 3.22 67.78
N ALA A 16 -21.87 3.22 69.03
CA ALA A 16 -22.11 4.13 70.16
C ALA A 16 -23.51 4.00 70.79
N SER A 17 -23.50 3.60 72.06
CA SER A 17 -24.29 4.08 73.21
C SER A 17 -25.27 3.12 73.91
N ASN A 18 -25.14 3.17 75.26
CA ASN A 18 -26.11 2.96 76.34
C ASN A 18 -26.49 1.53 76.75
N SER A 19 -26.68 1.17 78.04
CA SER A 19 -26.46 1.83 79.34
C SER A 19 -26.95 0.90 80.48
N LYS A 20 -26.35 1.00 81.69
CA LYS A 20 -26.95 0.78 83.05
C LYS A 20 -27.43 -0.66 83.42
N SER A 21 -27.42 -1.16 84.66
CA SER A 21 -27.19 -0.64 86.02
C SER A 21 -27.12 -1.79 87.06
N THR A 22 -26.20 -1.66 88.03
CA THR A 22 -26.20 -1.99 89.49
C THR A 22 -26.67 -3.34 90.09
N PRO A 23 -26.05 -3.78 91.21
CA PRO A 23 -26.34 -5.02 91.97
C PRO A 23 -27.15 -4.78 93.26
N ALA A 24 -27.68 -5.85 93.87
CA ALA A 24 -28.24 -5.84 95.24
C ALA A 24 -28.12 -7.23 95.92
N THR A 25 -27.39 -7.29 97.04
CA THR A 25 -27.66 -8.10 98.25
C THR A 25 -28.71 -7.35 99.12
N PRO A 26 -29.27 -7.82 100.27
CA PRO A 26 -28.91 -8.94 101.17
C PRO A 26 -30.12 -9.74 101.77
N SER A 27 -29.89 -10.69 102.70
CA SER A 27 -30.55 -10.73 104.05
C SER A 27 -30.22 -11.99 104.86
N TYR A 28 -30.07 -11.78 106.18
CA TYR A 28 -29.84 -12.72 107.28
C TYR A 28 -31.17 -13.21 107.88
N THR A 29 -31.20 -14.41 108.48
CA THR A 29 -32.08 -14.68 109.65
C THR A 29 -31.47 -15.72 110.61
N LEU A 30 -31.50 -15.35 111.90
CA LEU A 30 -31.07 -16.06 113.12
C LEU A 30 -32.20 -16.91 113.74
N LEU A 31 -31.86 -17.89 114.61
CA LEU A 31 -32.59 -18.38 115.82
C LEU A 31 -31.71 -19.48 116.52
N SER A 32 -31.00 -19.21 117.63
CA SER A 32 -31.28 -19.47 119.08
C SER A 32 -31.68 -20.93 119.43
N VAL A 33 -30.93 -21.79 120.16
CA VAL A 33 -30.50 -21.88 121.60
C VAL A 33 -31.56 -22.44 122.59
N GLU A 34 -31.33 -23.70 123.06
CA GLU A 34 -31.57 -24.40 124.39
C GLU A 34 -32.97 -24.37 125.11
N PRO A 35 -33.24 -25.10 126.25
CA PRO A 35 -32.73 -26.34 126.90
C PRO A 35 -33.84 -27.35 127.43
N LEU A 36 -33.43 -28.40 128.17
CA LEU A 36 -34.05 -29.33 129.20
C LEU A 36 -35.37 -28.91 129.94
N PRO A 37 -36.03 -29.66 130.90
CA PRO A 37 -35.79 -30.98 131.57
C PRO A 37 -37.05 -31.86 131.89
N ASP A 38 -36.85 -32.93 132.69
CA ASP A 38 -37.61 -33.34 133.90
C ASP A 38 -38.72 -34.42 133.96
N HIS A 39 -38.63 -35.17 135.08
CA HIS A 39 -39.68 -35.87 135.88
C HIS A 39 -40.31 -37.18 135.33
N GLU A 40 -40.65 -38.24 136.09
CA GLU A 40 -40.54 -38.59 137.52
C GLU A 40 -40.99 -40.07 137.72
N VAL A 41 -40.42 -40.73 138.73
CA VAL A 41 -41.05 -41.55 139.80
C VAL A 41 -42.26 -42.47 139.51
N ILE A 42 -42.21 -43.70 140.04
CA ILE A 42 -43.26 -44.41 140.83
C ILE A 42 -42.61 -45.69 141.42
N ARG A 43 -42.35 -45.76 142.74
CA ARG A 43 -43.13 -46.47 143.82
C ARG A 43 -43.11 -48.01 143.68
N GLU A 44 -43.06 -48.88 144.67
CA GLU A 44 -43.16 -48.94 146.15
C GLU A 44 -42.64 -50.37 146.52
N LYS A 45 -41.84 -50.65 147.56
CA LYS A 45 -42.16 -50.77 149.01
C LYS A 45 -43.03 -52.02 149.40
N PRO A 46 -42.99 -52.48 150.68
CA PRO A 46 -42.66 -53.85 151.10
C PRO A 46 -43.71 -54.48 152.05
N LYS A 47 -43.41 -55.62 152.68
CA LYS A 47 -43.85 -56.06 154.05
C LYS A 47 -43.27 -57.47 154.29
N VAL A 48 -42.38 -57.78 155.24
CA VAL A 48 -42.22 -57.46 156.68
C VAL A 48 -43.30 -58.06 157.58
N GLY A 49 -42.82 -58.88 158.52
CA GLY A 49 -43.46 -59.26 159.79
C GLY A 49 -44.07 -60.65 159.73
N GLY A 50 -43.45 -61.69 160.28
CA GLY A 50 -43.20 -61.87 161.73
C GLY A 50 -44.04 -63.09 162.16
N ILE A 51 -43.70 -63.98 163.10
CA ILE A 51 -42.96 -63.90 164.35
C ILE A 51 -42.69 -65.35 164.81
N GLN A 52 -41.46 -65.61 165.29
CA GLN A 52 -40.98 -66.50 166.38
C GLN A 52 -41.50 -67.97 166.47
N VAL A 53 -40.73 -68.98 166.87
CA VAL A 53 -39.87 -69.15 168.06
C VAL A 53 -38.91 -70.35 167.81
N GLY A 54 -37.72 -70.36 168.44
CA GLY A 54 -36.89 -71.58 168.65
C GLY A 54 -35.49 -71.49 168.03
N LEU A 55 -34.51 -70.96 168.76
CA LEU A 55 -33.56 -71.65 169.66
C LEU A 55 -32.33 -72.26 168.93
N ALA A 56 -31.19 -71.58 169.15
CA ALA A 56 -29.84 -72.14 169.33
C ALA A 56 -28.96 -72.56 168.12
N GLY A 57 -29.27 -72.19 166.88
CA GLY A 57 -28.44 -72.54 165.70
C GLY A 57 -28.05 -71.43 164.70
N LYS A 58 -28.35 -70.15 164.95
CA LYS A 58 -28.36 -69.08 163.91
C LYS A 58 -27.24 -68.03 163.96
N GLU A 59 -26.31 -68.10 164.91
CA GLU A 59 -25.27 -67.07 165.07
C GLU A 59 -24.10 -67.23 164.07
N LEU A 60 -23.84 -68.45 163.58
CA LEU A 60 -22.75 -68.74 162.62
C LEU A 60 -23.13 -68.51 161.14
N ALA A 61 -24.44 -68.43 160.82
CA ALA A 61 -24.93 -68.31 159.44
C ALA A 61 -25.10 -66.86 158.96
N LEU A 62 -25.27 -65.90 159.88
CA LEU A 62 -25.44 -64.47 159.56
C LEU A 62 -24.11 -63.74 159.32
N GLU A 63 -23.00 -64.23 159.89
CA GLU A 63 -21.66 -63.69 159.59
C GLU A 63 -21.18 -64.09 158.18
N THR A 64 -21.56 -65.26 157.68
CA THR A 64 -21.29 -65.68 156.30
C THR A 64 -22.12 -64.89 155.27
N GLU A 65 -23.37 -64.55 155.57
CA GLU A 65 -24.26 -63.82 154.66
C GLU A 65 -23.88 -62.33 154.53
N LEU A 66 -23.37 -61.70 155.59
CA LEU A 66 -22.85 -60.32 155.56
C LEU A 66 -21.51 -60.19 154.83
N ALA A 67 -20.69 -61.25 154.81
CA ALA A 67 -19.47 -61.29 154.03
C ALA A 67 -19.77 -61.41 152.51
N GLU A 68 -20.70 -62.30 152.13
CA GLU A 68 -21.13 -62.45 150.72
C GLU A 68 -21.77 -61.17 150.17
N LEU A 69 -22.58 -60.45 150.94
CA LEU A 69 -23.20 -59.19 150.50
C LEU A 69 -22.18 -58.05 150.34
N ARG A 70 -21.10 -58.04 151.11
CA ARG A 70 -20.00 -57.07 150.95
C ARG A 70 -19.20 -57.37 149.68
N GLU A 71 -18.92 -58.64 149.40
CA GLU A 71 -18.26 -59.07 148.16
C GLU A 71 -19.15 -58.79 146.93
N GLN A 72 -20.46 -58.96 147.04
CA GLN A 72 -21.41 -58.57 145.98
C GLN A 72 -21.46 -57.06 145.76
N CYS A 73 -21.35 -56.24 146.82
CA CYS A 73 -21.31 -54.79 146.68
C CYS A 73 -19.98 -54.28 146.09
N GLU A 74 -18.85 -54.95 146.36
CA GLU A 74 -17.56 -54.62 145.74
C GLU A 74 -17.53 -55.04 144.26
N THR A 75 -17.99 -56.25 143.94
CA THR A 75 -18.08 -56.73 142.55
C THR A 75 -19.04 -55.90 141.69
N LEU A 76 -20.15 -55.40 142.26
CA LEU A 76 -21.05 -54.47 141.56
C LEU A 76 -20.42 -53.09 141.35
N ARG A 77 -19.66 -52.57 142.32
CA ARG A 77 -18.92 -51.31 142.16
C ARG A 77 -17.81 -51.42 141.12
N GLU A 78 -17.13 -52.56 141.04
CA GLU A 78 -16.14 -52.83 140.01
C GLU A 78 -16.79 -52.97 138.63
N LYS A 79 -17.93 -53.67 138.52
CA LYS A 79 -18.71 -53.72 137.27
C LYS A 79 -19.19 -52.35 136.81
N LEU A 80 -19.63 -51.48 137.74
CA LEU A 80 -20.04 -50.11 137.41
C LEU A 80 -18.85 -49.25 136.95
N ARG A 81 -17.66 -49.41 137.55
CA ARG A 81 -16.44 -48.75 137.07
C ARG A 81 -16.00 -49.26 135.71
N ALA A 82 -16.09 -50.57 135.47
CA ALA A 82 -15.76 -51.18 134.18
C ALA A 82 -16.70 -50.69 133.06
N LEU A 83 -18.01 -50.63 133.31
CA LEU A 83 -18.99 -50.11 132.35
C LEU A 83 -18.84 -48.60 132.12
N ALA A 84 -18.48 -47.82 133.14
CA ALA A 84 -18.18 -46.40 132.96
C ALA A 84 -16.94 -46.19 132.07
N LEU A 85 -15.90 -47.02 132.26
CA LEU A 85 -14.71 -47.02 131.41
C LEU A 85 -15.00 -47.47 129.97
N GLU A 86 -15.87 -48.45 129.78
CA GLU A 86 -16.30 -48.94 128.45
C GLU A 86 -17.17 -47.90 127.73
N ARG A 87 -18.07 -47.23 128.45
CA ARG A 87 -18.85 -46.11 127.89
C ARG A 87 -17.94 -44.96 127.46
N ASP A 88 -16.98 -44.59 128.31
CA ASP A 88 -16.07 -43.50 128.00
C ASP A 88 -15.04 -43.89 126.91
N SER A 89 -14.69 -45.17 126.76
CA SER A 89 -13.92 -45.64 125.59
C SER A 89 -14.78 -45.63 124.32
N GLY A 90 -16.04 -46.03 124.39
CA GLY A 90 -16.99 -45.98 123.27
C GLY A 90 -17.26 -44.56 122.77
N ILE A 91 -17.35 -43.58 123.67
CA ILE A 91 -17.50 -42.16 123.31
C ILE A 91 -16.24 -41.63 122.62
N ARG A 92 -15.05 -42.03 123.07
CA ARG A 92 -13.78 -41.65 122.42
C ARG A 92 -13.65 -42.26 121.02
N ASP A 93 -14.05 -43.51 120.85
CA ASP A 93 -14.04 -44.19 119.55
C ASP A 93 -15.09 -43.61 118.58
N ALA A 94 -16.27 -43.23 119.08
CA ALA A 94 -17.28 -42.55 118.27
C ALA A 94 -16.77 -41.19 117.76
N HIS A 95 -16.15 -40.38 118.61
CA HIS A 95 -15.54 -39.11 118.20
C HIS A 95 -14.30 -39.29 117.32
N ALA A 96 -13.56 -40.41 117.44
CA ALA A 96 -12.49 -40.74 116.52
C ALA A 96 -13.05 -41.03 115.11
N ARG A 97 -14.08 -41.87 115.00
CA ARG A 97 -14.74 -42.18 113.72
C ARG A 97 -15.44 -40.96 113.11
N GLU A 98 -16.03 -40.11 113.93
CA GLU A 98 -16.67 -38.88 113.44
C GLU A 98 -15.65 -37.91 112.83
N ARG A 99 -14.45 -37.81 113.42
CA ARG A 99 -13.33 -37.05 112.84
C ARG A 99 -12.87 -37.64 111.50
N GLU A 100 -12.73 -38.96 111.41
CA GLU A 100 -12.40 -39.64 110.15
C GLU A 100 -13.47 -39.41 109.07
N VAL A 101 -14.75 -39.49 109.42
CA VAL A 101 -15.86 -39.21 108.48
C VAL A 101 -15.84 -37.76 108.00
N VAL A 102 -15.49 -36.81 108.86
CA VAL A 102 -15.34 -35.40 108.46
C VAL A 102 -14.13 -35.21 107.55
N GLU A 103 -13.00 -35.88 107.80
CA GLU A 103 -11.83 -35.84 106.93
C GLU A 103 -12.09 -36.48 105.56
N VAL A 104 -12.74 -37.64 105.53
CA VAL A 104 -13.14 -38.29 104.28
C VAL A 104 -14.15 -37.44 103.51
N LYS A 105 -15.10 -36.77 104.19
CA LYS A 105 -16.01 -35.81 103.53
C LYS A 105 -15.28 -34.61 102.96
N ARG A 106 -14.30 -34.04 103.68
CA ARG A 106 -13.45 -32.96 103.16
C ARG A 106 -12.67 -33.42 101.94
N TYR A 107 -12.11 -34.62 101.97
CA TYR A 107 -11.38 -35.21 100.85
C TYR A 107 -12.31 -35.49 99.65
N MET A 108 -13.50 -36.05 99.86
CA MET A 108 -14.50 -36.26 98.81
C MET A 108 -14.96 -34.95 98.17
N ASN A 109 -15.17 -33.89 98.96
CA ASN A 109 -15.54 -32.59 98.43
C ASN A 109 -14.40 -31.99 97.61
N LEU A 110 -13.15 -32.09 98.09
CA LEU A 110 -11.98 -31.64 97.33
C LEU A 110 -11.85 -32.38 95.99
N LEU A 111 -12.04 -33.70 95.97
CA LEU A 111 -12.04 -34.48 94.72
C LEU A 111 -13.20 -34.12 93.80
N ARG A 112 -14.38 -33.84 94.35
CA ARG A 112 -15.54 -33.38 93.55
C ARG A 112 -15.27 -32.00 92.94
N ASP A 113 -14.66 -31.09 93.69
CA ASP A 113 -14.28 -29.77 93.19
C ASP A 113 -13.18 -29.87 92.13
N GLN A 114 -12.21 -30.77 92.30
CA GLN A 114 -11.20 -31.06 91.28
C GLN A 114 -11.79 -31.70 90.03
N LEU A 115 -12.75 -32.61 90.18
CA LEU A 115 -13.43 -33.25 89.06
C LEU A 115 -14.24 -32.23 88.26
N THR A 116 -15.02 -31.38 88.94
CA THR A 116 -15.81 -30.32 88.29
C THR A 116 -14.93 -29.26 87.63
N ALA A 117 -13.81 -28.89 88.25
CA ALA A 117 -12.83 -27.99 87.64
C ALA A 117 -12.19 -28.62 86.38
N SER A 118 -11.82 -29.90 86.43
CA SER A 118 -11.28 -30.64 85.29
C SER A 118 -12.30 -30.80 84.16
N GLU A 119 -13.57 -31.08 84.49
CA GLU A 119 -14.67 -31.13 83.54
C GLU A 119 -14.90 -29.78 82.85
N HIS A 120 -14.91 -28.69 83.62
CA HIS A 120 -15.02 -27.35 83.06
C HIS A 120 -13.85 -27.01 82.13
N GLN A 121 -12.62 -27.40 82.52
CA GLN A 121 -11.42 -27.17 81.72
C GLN A 121 -11.45 -27.99 80.42
N ARG A 122 -11.95 -29.23 80.47
CA ARG A 122 -12.15 -30.08 79.28
C ARG A 122 -13.21 -29.50 78.34
N ASP A 123 -14.30 -28.96 78.89
CA ASP A 123 -15.35 -28.32 78.10
C ASP A 123 -14.86 -27.02 77.43
N LEU A 124 -14.02 -26.24 78.12
CA LEU A 124 -13.35 -25.08 77.52
C LEU A 124 -12.44 -25.50 76.36
N PHE A 125 -11.55 -26.48 76.58
CA PHE A 125 -10.69 -26.99 75.51
C PHE A 125 -11.48 -27.58 74.34
N ARG A 126 -12.62 -28.23 74.62
CA ARG A 126 -13.51 -28.75 73.58
C ARG A 126 -14.11 -27.61 72.75
N ARG A 127 -14.60 -26.55 73.38
CA ARG A 127 -15.13 -25.36 72.67
C ARG A 127 -14.05 -24.67 71.86
N ASP A 128 -12.84 -24.54 72.39
CA ASP A 128 -11.71 -23.95 71.67
C ASP A 128 -11.29 -24.81 70.46
N ALA A 129 -11.27 -26.14 70.62
CA ALA A 129 -10.99 -27.07 69.53
C ALA A 129 -12.08 -27.01 68.43
N GLU A 130 -13.35 -26.93 68.81
CA GLU A 130 -14.47 -26.76 67.87
C GLU A 130 -14.39 -25.39 67.15
N ALA A 131 -14.08 -24.31 67.87
CA ALA A 131 -13.89 -22.98 67.30
C ALA A 131 -12.68 -22.93 66.34
N ALA A 132 -11.58 -23.60 66.68
CA ALA A 132 -10.41 -23.74 65.82
C ALA A 132 -10.73 -24.53 64.55
N ARG A 133 -11.45 -25.67 64.66
CA ARG A 133 -11.90 -26.47 63.52
C ARG A 133 -12.83 -25.67 62.58
N ASN A 134 -13.74 -24.90 63.14
CA ASN A 134 -14.62 -24.05 62.34
C ASN A 134 -13.83 -22.96 61.60
N ARG A 135 -12.83 -22.34 62.25
CA ARG A 135 -11.94 -21.38 61.59
C ARG A 135 -11.09 -22.02 60.48
N THR A 136 -10.50 -23.19 60.72
CA THR A 136 -9.72 -23.88 59.69
C THR A 136 -10.59 -24.25 58.50
N HIS A 137 -11.82 -24.72 58.74
CA HIS A 137 -12.75 -25.05 57.66
C HIS A 137 -13.13 -23.83 56.81
N VAL A 138 -13.40 -22.68 57.44
CA VAL A 138 -13.68 -21.42 56.73
C VAL A 138 -12.47 -20.96 55.92
N LEU A 139 -11.26 -21.05 56.48
CA LEU A 139 -10.03 -20.68 55.77
C LEU A 139 -9.74 -21.61 54.60
N GLU A 140 -9.96 -22.92 54.73
CA GLU A 140 -9.85 -23.89 53.64
C GLU A 140 -10.82 -23.58 52.50
N GLN A 141 -12.08 -23.26 52.81
CA GLN A 141 -13.05 -22.83 51.81
C GLN A 141 -12.62 -21.54 51.11
N GLN A 142 -12.10 -20.55 51.86
CA GLN A 142 -11.61 -19.31 51.27
C GLN A 142 -10.38 -19.53 50.37
N LEU A 143 -9.47 -20.42 50.78
CA LEU A 143 -8.30 -20.79 50.00
C LEU A 143 -8.71 -21.48 48.70
N GLU A 144 -9.69 -22.38 48.75
CA GLU A 144 -10.20 -23.08 47.57
C GLU A 144 -10.85 -22.10 46.58
N VAL A 145 -11.68 -21.18 47.06
CA VAL A 145 -12.27 -20.12 46.23
C VAL A 145 -11.19 -19.21 45.63
N ALA A 146 -10.17 -18.83 46.41
CA ALA A 146 -9.06 -18.03 45.92
C ALA A 146 -8.24 -18.77 44.84
N ASN A 147 -7.97 -20.06 45.03
CA ASN A 147 -7.27 -20.90 44.06
C ASN A 147 -8.06 -21.05 42.76
N GLN A 148 -9.38 -21.23 42.84
CA GLN A 148 -10.24 -21.25 41.66
C GLN A 148 -10.22 -19.91 40.92
N LEU A 149 -10.25 -18.79 41.65
CA LEU A 149 -10.18 -17.46 41.03
C LEU A 149 -8.83 -17.22 40.35
N VAL A 150 -7.71 -17.64 40.96
CA VAL A 150 -6.38 -17.56 40.35
C VAL A 150 -6.34 -18.38 39.06
N LYS A 151 -6.83 -19.63 39.07
CA LYS A 151 -6.90 -20.47 37.86
C LYS A 151 -7.69 -19.80 36.72
N VAL A 152 -8.83 -19.18 37.03
CA VAL A 152 -9.64 -18.46 36.02
C VAL A 152 -8.89 -17.25 35.48
N LYS A 153 -8.23 -16.47 36.35
CA LYS A 153 -7.44 -15.30 35.92
C LYS A 153 -6.23 -15.70 35.07
N ASP A 154 -5.53 -16.77 35.43
CA ASP A 154 -4.39 -17.26 34.67
C ASP A 154 -4.83 -17.76 33.28
N GLY A 155 -5.98 -18.42 33.20
CA GLY A 155 -6.60 -18.80 31.94
C GLY A 155 -6.91 -17.59 31.04
N ALA A 156 -7.56 -16.56 31.59
CA ALA A 156 -7.87 -15.32 30.87
C ALA A 156 -6.60 -14.56 30.44
N LEU A 157 -5.56 -14.53 31.29
CA LEU A 157 -4.30 -13.87 30.98
C LEU A 157 -3.56 -14.59 29.85
N ALA A 158 -3.54 -15.92 29.86
CA ALA A 158 -2.98 -16.72 28.78
C ALA A 158 -3.74 -16.51 27.45
N GLU A 159 -5.07 -16.40 27.49
CA GLU A 159 -5.88 -16.09 26.31
C GLU A 159 -5.58 -14.69 25.76
N HIS A 160 -5.53 -13.67 26.62
CA HIS A 160 -5.15 -12.32 26.22
C HIS A 160 -3.73 -12.25 25.63
N GLN A 161 -2.78 -13.01 26.17
CA GLN A 161 -1.42 -13.11 25.62
C GLN A 161 -1.42 -13.74 24.23
N ARG A 162 -2.17 -14.83 24.01
CA ARG A 162 -2.31 -15.44 22.67
C ARG A 162 -2.96 -14.48 21.67
N ASN A 163 -4.02 -13.78 22.08
CA ASN A 163 -4.70 -12.81 21.23
C ASN A 163 -3.78 -11.64 20.88
N ASN A 164 -3.02 -11.11 21.84
CA ASN A 164 -2.03 -10.06 21.58
C ASN A 164 -0.90 -10.54 20.66
N ALA A 165 -0.39 -11.76 20.85
CA ALA A 165 0.64 -12.32 19.97
C ALA A 165 0.11 -12.48 18.52
N SER A 166 -1.11 -12.99 18.37
CA SER A 166 -1.79 -13.13 17.06
C SER A 166 -2.01 -11.77 16.39
N MET A 167 -2.52 -10.78 17.14
CA MET A 167 -2.72 -9.42 16.64
C MET A 167 -1.40 -8.75 16.25
N SER A 168 -0.34 -8.92 17.06
CA SER A 168 0.99 -8.39 16.77
C SER A 168 1.58 -9.03 15.51
N ALA A 169 1.40 -10.34 15.32
CA ALA A 169 1.85 -11.04 14.11
C ALA A 169 1.09 -10.57 12.87
N SER A 170 -0.23 -10.38 12.97
CA SER A 170 -1.05 -9.83 11.89
C SER A 170 -0.62 -8.40 11.51
N HIS A 171 -0.39 -7.55 12.51
CA HIS A 171 0.10 -6.19 12.31
C HIS A 171 1.48 -6.15 11.64
N ALA A 172 2.41 -7.01 12.09
CA ALA A 172 3.72 -7.15 11.47
C ALA A 172 3.62 -7.58 10.00
N LYS A 173 2.73 -8.53 9.68
CA LYS A 173 2.47 -8.96 8.30
C LYS A 173 1.89 -7.84 7.43
N ALA A 174 0.96 -7.06 7.98
CA ALA A 174 0.37 -5.92 7.27
C ALA A 174 1.42 -4.83 6.98
N LEU A 175 2.28 -4.52 7.95
CA LEU A 175 3.39 -3.57 7.76
C LEU A 175 4.38 -4.04 6.68
N ALA A 176 4.76 -5.32 6.69
CA ALA A 176 5.64 -5.86 5.66
C ALA A 176 5.02 -5.77 4.25
N LEU A 177 3.72 -6.04 4.13
CA LEU A 177 3.01 -5.92 2.85
C LEU A 177 2.93 -4.47 2.39
N LEU A 178 2.65 -3.53 3.30
CA LEU A 178 2.65 -2.11 3.01
C LEU A 178 4.02 -1.61 2.57
N GLN A 179 5.10 -2.00 3.26
CA GLN A 179 6.46 -1.64 2.87
C GLN A 179 6.81 -2.15 1.46
N ASN A 180 6.48 -3.41 1.15
CA ASN A 180 6.69 -3.95 -0.19
C ASN A 180 5.89 -3.17 -1.25
N LYS A 181 4.63 -2.83 -0.96
CA LYS A 181 3.79 -2.04 -1.88
C LYS A 181 4.32 -0.63 -2.08
N THR A 182 4.85 0.00 -1.03
CA THR A 182 5.49 1.31 -1.14
C THR A 182 6.71 1.25 -2.04
N VAL A 183 7.60 0.27 -1.87
CA VAL A 183 8.78 0.09 -2.72
C VAL A 183 8.39 -0.19 -4.18
N GLU A 184 7.38 -1.04 -4.41
CA GLU A 184 6.85 -1.31 -5.76
C GLU A 184 6.26 -0.05 -6.39
N LEU A 185 5.52 0.76 -5.62
CA LEU A 185 4.93 2.01 -6.10
C LEU A 185 5.99 3.06 -6.38
N GLU A 186 6.99 3.22 -5.52
CA GLU A 186 8.13 4.12 -5.73
C GLU A 186 8.92 3.71 -6.98
N ALA A 187 9.16 2.41 -7.20
CA ALA A 187 9.79 1.92 -8.41
C ALA A 187 8.94 2.17 -9.66
N ALA A 188 7.62 1.97 -9.58
CA ALA A 188 6.69 2.26 -10.67
C ALA A 188 6.60 3.77 -10.96
N GLN A 189 6.60 4.62 -9.93
CA GLN A 189 6.63 6.07 -10.05
C GLN A 189 7.94 6.54 -10.66
N ALA A 190 9.09 6.10 -10.15
CA ALA A 190 10.40 6.42 -10.71
C ALA A 190 10.52 5.94 -12.17
N TYR A 191 9.92 4.79 -12.49
CA TYR A 191 9.78 4.36 -13.88
C TYR A 191 8.95 5.39 -14.65
N LEU A 192 7.71 5.69 -14.27
CA LEU A 192 6.80 6.58 -15.00
C LEU A 192 7.28 8.03 -15.11
N GLU A 193 7.95 8.54 -14.08
CA GLU A 193 8.43 9.93 -13.95
C GLU A 193 9.74 10.22 -14.69
N ARG A 194 10.41 9.20 -15.25
CA ARG A 194 11.59 9.44 -16.11
C ARG A 194 11.21 10.42 -17.22
N VAL A 195 11.73 11.64 -17.07
CA VAL A 195 11.48 12.83 -17.89
C VAL A 195 12.00 12.62 -19.31
N ASP A 196 11.42 13.36 -20.26
CA ASP A 196 11.91 13.40 -21.65
C ASP A 196 13.40 13.71 -21.66
N ILE A 197 14.18 12.88 -22.35
CA ILE A 197 15.62 13.15 -22.55
C ILE A 197 15.79 14.20 -23.65
N THR A 198 14.82 14.30 -24.57
CA THR A 198 14.92 15.14 -25.77
C THR A 198 14.13 16.44 -25.62
N PRO A 199 14.79 17.60 -25.55
CA PRO A 199 14.13 18.88 -25.58
C PRO A 199 13.65 19.21 -27.01
N GLU A 200 12.53 19.94 -27.13
CA GLU A 200 11.85 20.20 -28.42
C GLU A 200 12.73 20.99 -29.41
N ASP A 201 13.58 21.87 -28.90
CA ASP A 201 14.54 22.65 -29.68
C ASP A 201 15.59 21.79 -30.37
N GLU A 202 15.98 20.65 -29.77
CA GLU A 202 16.90 19.69 -30.40
C GLU A 202 16.26 19.02 -31.62
N VAL A 203 14.99 18.60 -31.49
CA VAL A 203 14.24 18.01 -32.61
C VAL A 203 14.06 19.04 -33.74
N LEU A 204 13.75 20.29 -33.39
CA LEU A 204 13.65 21.38 -34.36
C LEU A 204 14.96 21.69 -35.07
N ARG A 205 16.08 21.74 -34.34
CA ARG A 205 17.41 21.90 -34.95
C ARG A 205 17.72 20.75 -35.91
N ALA A 206 17.42 19.51 -35.52
CA ALA A 206 17.67 18.34 -36.34
C ALA A 206 16.86 18.36 -37.66
N ILE A 207 15.57 18.74 -37.63
CA ILE A 207 14.78 18.86 -38.87
C ILE A 207 15.20 20.04 -39.74
N HIS A 208 15.59 21.19 -39.15
CA HIS A 208 16.13 22.31 -39.91
C HIS A 208 17.43 21.94 -40.62
N ASN A 209 18.35 21.26 -39.92
CA ASN A 209 19.60 20.78 -40.51
C ASN A 209 19.34 19.77 -41.64
N LEU A 210 18.38 18.86 -41.45
CA LEU A 210 17.96 17.93 -42.49
C LEU A 210 17.41 18.67 -43.72
N ASN A 211 16.49 19.62 -43.54
CA ASN A 211 15.91 20.41 -44.65
C ASN A 211 16.97 21.24 -45.39
N GLN A 212 17.93 21.82 -44.67
CA GLN A 212 19.04 22.55 -45.28
C GLN A 212 19.93 21.63 -46.13
N ASN A 213 20.26 20.43 -45.62
CA ASN A 213 21.03 19.44 -46.38
C ASN A 213 20.29 18.96 -47.63
N ILE A 214 18.96 18.80 -47.57
CA ILE A 214 18.13 18.47 -48.73
C ILE A 214 18.25 19.57 -49.80
N LEU A 215 18.11 20.84 -49.41
CA LEU A 215 18.21 21.99 -50.31
C LEU A 215 19.59 22.07 -50.96
N GLU A 216 20.66 22.06 -50.16
CA GLU A 216 22.04 22.19 -50.64
C GLU A 216 22.44 21.01 -51.55
N THR A 217 22.03 19.79 -51.21
CA THR A 217 22.32 18.61 -52.03
C THR A 217 21.56 18.65 -53.35
N ALA A 218 20.30 19.13 -53.34
CA ALA A 218 19.52 19.27 -54.56
C ALA A 218 20.10 20.31 -55.52
N ILE A 219 20.53 21.47 -55.00
CA ILE A 219 21.19 22.51 -55.79
C ILE A 219 22.47 21.94 -56.42
N ALA A 220 23.34 21.33 -55.62
CA ALA A 220 24.61 20.81 -56.09
C ALA A 220 24.46 19.69 -57.14
N LEU A 221 23.42 18.86 -57.02
CA LEU A 221 23.09 17.83 -58.01
C LEU A 221 22.53 18.45 -59.30
N ALA A 222 21.62 19.41 -59.20
CA ALA A 222 21.01 20.06 -60.36
C ALA A 222 22.05 20.84 -61.19
N ASP A 223 22.96 21.57 -60.54
CA ASP A 223 23.99 22.37 -61.19
C ASP A 223 24.98 21.52 -62.01
N ALA A 224 25.45 20.40 -61.47
CA ALA A 224 26.39 19.53 -62.19
C ALA A 224 25.75 18.85 -63.40
N LEU A 225 24.43 18.62 -63.35
CA LEU A 225 23.72 17.93 -64.42
C LEU A 225 23.29 18.88 -65.54
N GLN A 226 23.13 20.18 -65.26
CA GLN A 226 23.07 21.19 -66.31
C GLN A 226 24.34 21.21 -67.17
N TYR A 227 25.50 20.97 -66.57
CA TYR A 227 26.78 20.93 -67.28
C TYR A 227 26.86 19.73 -68.24
N GLU A 228 26.33 18.55 -67.86
CA GLU A 228 26.31 17.37 -68.73
C GLU A 228 25.24 17.45 -69.84
N SER A 229 24.06 18.00 -69.53
CA SER A 229 22.94 18.17 -70.48
C SER A 229 23.32 19.06 -71.67
N LYS A 230 24.06 20.15 -71.43
CA LYS A 230 24.49 21.08 -72.48
C LYS A 230 25.55 20.50 -73.42
N HIS A 231 26.17 19.36 -73.10
CA HIS A 231 27.42 18.97 -73.78
C HIS A 231 27.48 17.66 -74.56
N LYS A 232 26.57 16.66 -74.49
CA LYS A 232 26.96 15.31 -75.00
C LYS A 232 25.94 14.32 -75.62
N THR A 233 24.78 14.69 -76.14
CA THR A 233 23.96 13.71 -76.90
C THR A 233 23.15 14.30 -78.05
N PRO A 234 23.21 13.72 -79.28
CA PRO A 234 22.21 13.94 -80.33
C PRO A 234 20.80 13.58 -79.84
N ASP A 235 19.80 14.30 -80.33
CA ASP A 235 18.41 14.28 -79.85
C ASP A 235 17.67 12.95 -80.10
N GLU A 236 18.19 12.11 -81.01
CA GLU A 236 17.51 10.92 -81.54
C GLU A 236 17.43 9.72 -80.55
N ASP A 237 18.25 9.70 -79.49
CA ASP A 237 18.29 8.59 -78.52
C ASP A 237 17.54 8.87 -77.19
N ARG A 238 16.85 10.00 -77.08
CA ARG A 238 16.17 10.43 -75.85
C ARG A 238 14.77 9.82 -75.73
N THR A 239 14.68 8.51 -75.52
CA THR A 239 13.40 7.89 -75.14
C THR A 239 13.24 7.90 -73.62
N PRO A 240 12.20 8.58 -73.08
CA PRO A 240 11.94 8.56 -71.64
C PRO A 240 11.65 7.14 -71.18
N SER A 241 12.33 6.68 -70.14
CA SER A 241 12.02 5.36 -69.57
C SER A 241 10.60 5.35 -68.99
N ASP A 242 9.70 4.56 -69.58
CA ASP A 242 8.31 4.43 -69.10
C ASP A 242 8.24 3.98 -67.64
N LYS A 243 9.18 3.11 -67.24
CA LYS A 243 9.30 2.62 -65.86
C LYS A 243 9.72 3.75 -64.90
N ALA A 244 10.70 4.57 -65.27
CA ALA A 244 11.11 5.73 -64.47
C ALA A 244 9.98 6.77 -64.39
N THR A 245 9.31 7.03 -65.51
CA THR A 245 8.16 7.93 -65.60
C THR A 245 7.05 7.52 -64.63
N SER A 246 6.71 6.22 -64.58
CA SER A 246 5.70 5.70 -63.65
C SER A 246 6.11 5.91 -62.18
N ARG A 247 7.36 5.61 -61.82
CA ARG A 247 7.87 5.77 -60.45
C ARG A 247 7.93 7.24 -60.00
N VAL A 248 8.41 8.14 -60.86
CA VAL A 248 8.44 9.57 -60.57
C VAL A 248 7.01 10.13 -60.47
N LYS A 249 6.08 9.67 -61.31
CA LYS A 249 4.67 10.07 -61.24
C LYS A 249 4.02 9.65 -59.92
N GLU A 250 4.29 8.44 -59.43
CA GLU A 250 3.78 7.98 -58.13
C GLU A 250 4.31 8.83 -56.97
N MET A 251 5.57 9.26 -57.06
CA MET A 251 6.27 10.00 -56.02
C MET A 251 5.96 11.50 -56.02
N LEU A 252 6.07 12.15 -57.18
CA LEU A 252 6.03 13.61 -57.36
C LEU A 252 4.82 14.11 -58.17
N GLY A 253 3.97 13.21 -58.67
CA GLY A 253 2.75 13.55 -59.39
C GLY A 253 2.95 13.82 -60.88
N SER A 254 1.84 13.87 -61.61
CA SER A 254 1.84 14.06 -63.08
C SER A 254 2.40 15.41 -63.51
N SER A 255 2.16 16.46 -62.71
CA SER A 255 2.56 17.84 -63.03
C SER A 255 4.08 17.93 -63.15
N VAL A 256 4.82 17.49 -62.11
CA VAL A 256 6.30 17.42 -62.14
C VAL A 256 6.82 16.58 -63.30
N VAL A 257 6.22 15.42 -63.58
CA VAL A 257 6.65 14.55 -64.68
C VAL A 257 6.52 15.24 -66.04
N GLN A 258 5.43 15.99 -66.27
CA GLN A 258 5.27 16.75 -67.50
C GLN A 258 6.35 17.82 -67.63
N GLN A 259 6.61 18.57 -66.55
CA GLN A 259 7.65 19.60 -66.56
C GLN A 259 9.04 19.04 -66.80
N LEU A 260 9.36 17.87 -66.20
CA LEU A 260 10.63 17.19 -66.41
C LEU A 260 10.81 16.75 -67.86
N LYS A 261 9.75 16.22 -68.50
CA LYS A 261 9.82 15.83 -69.93
C LYS A 261 10.10 17.01 -70.85
N ASP A 262 9.67 18.21 -70.46
CA ASP A 262 9.89 19.45 -71.20
C ASP A 262 11.24 20.12 -70.85
N CYS A 263 11.98 19.64 -69.84
CA CYS A 263 13.27 20.22 -69.41
C CYS A 263 14.33 20.32 -70.51
N PRO A 264 14.51 19.35 -71.43
CA PRO A 264 15.55 19.44 -72.45
C PRO A 264 15.48 20.71 -73.33
N GLN A 265 14.31 21.31 -73.46
CA GLN A 265 14.06 22.51 -74.26
C GLN A 265 13.89 23.80 -73.44
N ARG A 266 14.11 23.75 -72.12
CA ARG A 266 13.78 24.85 -71.19
C ARG A 266 15.01 25.52 -70.58
N GLU A 267 14.94 26.84 -70.44
CA GLU A 267 15.99 27.63 -69.77
C GLU A 267 15.98 27.44 -68.24
N ASP A 268 14.80 27.18 -67.65
CA ASP A 268 14.58 26.95 -66.22
C ASP A 268 14.72 25.47 -65.78
N ALA A 269 15.30 24.62 -66.63
CA ALA A 269 15.44 23.19 -66.38
C ALA A 269 16.17 22.84 -65.07
N ALA A 270 17.15 23.64 -64.62
CA ALA A 270 17.81 23.41 -63.31
C ALA A 270 16.83 23.48 -62.16
N VAL A 271 15.97 24.50 -62.17
CA VAL A 271 15.05 24.77 -61.06
C VAL A 271 14.05 23.62 -60.95
N ILE A 272 13.54 23.13 -62.08
CA ILE A 272 12.60 22.00 -62.12
C ILE A 272 13.28 20.72 -61.62
N ILE A 273 14.50 20.43 -62.08
CA ILE A 273 15.27 19.25 -61.63
C ILE A 273 15.59 19.35 -60.14
N GLN A 274 16.00 20.53 -59.66
CA GLN A 274 16.25 20.81 -58.24
C GLN A 274 15.00 20.56 -57.40
N ILE A 275 13.85 21.10 -57.80
CA ILE A 275 12.56 20.91 -57.10
C ILE A 275 12.20 19.41 -57.06
N ALA A 276 12.40 18.69 -58.17
CA ALA A 276 12.15 17.25 -58.23
C ALA A 276 13.08 16.47 -57.28
N PHE A 277 14.37 16.79 -57.24
CA PHE A 277 15.33 16.20 -56.31
C PHE A 277 14.98 16.46 -54.85
N GLN A 278 14.60 17.70 -54.50
CA GLN A 278 14.12 18.01 -53.15
C GLN A 278 12.91 17.15 -52.79
N GLY A 279 11.92 17.06 -53.68
CA GLY A 279 10.75 16.22 -53.49
C GLY A 279 11.09 14.74 -53.22
N CYS A 280 12.01 14.17 -54.00
CA CYS A 280 12.49 12.79 -53.80
C CYS A 280 13.12 12.59 -52.43
N MET A 281 14.04 13.50 -52.06
CA MET A 281 14.76 13.44 -50.80
C MET A 281 13.83 13.63 -49.60
N VAL A 282 12.92 14.60 -49.66
CA VAL A 282 11.90 14.85 -48.62
C VAL A 282 11.06 13.60 -48.39
N LEU A 283 10.55 12.97 -49.44
CA LEU A 283 9.71 11.78 -49.30
C LEU A 283 10.48 10.60 -48.71
N GLN A 284 11.74 10.41 -49.12
CA GLN A 284 12.58 9.37 -48.56
C GLN A 284 12.90 9.63 -47.08
N CYS A 285 13.30 10.86 -46.75
CA CYS A 285 13.58 11.27 -45.38
C CYS A 285 12.33 11.20 -44.48
N ALA A 286 11.15 11.59 -44.97
CA ALA A 286 9.89 11.44 -44.24
C ALA A 286 9.64 9.98 -43.85
N TRP A 287 9.84 9.06 -44.81
CA TRP A 287 9.70 7.64 -44.57
C TRP A 287 10.74 7.13 -43.55
N ILE A 288 12.03 7.47 -43.70
CA ILE A 288 13.09 7.09 -42.75
C ILE A 288 12.74 7.57 -41.34
N VAL A 289 12.35 8.84 -41.17
CA VAL A 289 12.01 9.43 -39.87
C VAL A 289 10.81 8.73 -39.22
N ALA A 290 9.82 8.31 -40.00
CA ALA A 290 8.64 7.62 -39.51
C ALA A 290 8.83 6.10 -39.30
N ALA A 291 9.86 5.50 -39.90
CA ALA A 291 10.01 4.05 -40.01
C ALA A 291 10.24 3.34 -38.66
N TRP A 292 9.69 2.12 -38.55
CA TRP A 292 9.96 1.18 -37.46
C TRP A 292 11.17 0.28 -37.73
N HIS A 293 11.47 0.03 -39.01
CA HIS A 293 12.65 -0.67 -39.53
C HIS A 293 12.97 -0.14 -40.93
N PHE A 294 14.18 -0.37 -41.43
CA PHE A 294 14.68 0.26 -42.65
C PHE A 294 14.61 -0.63 -43.91
N ASP A 295 13.86 -1.74 -43.85
CA ASP A 295 13.71 -2.65 -45.00
C ASP A 295 12.66 -2.12 -45.98
N VAL A 296 13.14 -1.56 -47.09
CA VAL A 296 12.31 -0.89 -48.10
C VAL A 296 11.34 -1.87 -48.79
N ASP A 297 11.71 -3.15 -48.88
CA ASP A 297 10.93 -4.17 -49.58
C ASP A 297 9.76 -4.76 -48.76
N LEU A 298 9.63 -4.39 -47.47
CA LEU A 298 8.63 -4.93 -46.54
C LEU A 298 7.67 -3.86 -45.99
N PRO A 299 6.99 -3.05 -46.83
CA PRO A 299 6.15 -1.94 -46.37
C PRO A 299 4.93 -2.38 -45.54
N LYS A 300 4.46 -3.63 -45.72
CA LYS A 300 3.32 -4.19 -44.98
C LYS A 300 3.62 -4.39 -43.50
N GLU A 301 4.84 -4.79 -43.16
CA GLU A 301 5.25 -5.00 -41.76
C GLU A 301 5.34 -3.67 -41.02
N GLY A 302 5.95 -2.65 -41.64
CA GLY A 302 6.00 -1.30 -41.08
C GLY A 302 4.61 -0.71 -40.82
N LYS A 303 3.65 -0.96 -41.72
CA LYS A 303 2.25 -0.55 -41.52
C LYS A 303 1.60 -1.28 -40.34
N LEU A 304 1.78 -2.60 -40.22
CA LEU A 304 1.25 -3.37 -39.11
C LEU A 304 1.77 -2.87 -37.75
N LEU A 305 3.07 -2.57 -37.67
CA LEU A 305 3.69 -2.01 -36.45
C LEU A 305 3.11 -0.64 -36.11
N GLN A 306 2.88 0.20 -37.11
CA GLN A 306 2.22 1.48 -36.94
C GLN A 306 0.76 1.33 -36.45
N ASP A 307 0.00 0.39 -37.02
CA ASP A 307 -1.39 0.13 -36.63
C ASP A 307 -1.48 -0.38 -35.17
N ILE A 308 -0.58 -1.29 -34.77
CA ILE A 308 -0.44 -1.75 -33.38
C ILE A 308 -0.15 -0.57 -32.45
N TYR A 309 0.80 0.27 -32.83
CA TYR A 309 1.15 1.44 -32.04
C TYR A 309 0.00 2.44 -31.93
N ASP A 310 -0.74 2.68 -33.01
CA ASP A 310 -1.90 3.57 -33.00
C ASP A 310 -3.00 3.06 -32.07
N HIS A 311 -3.19 1.74 -31.98
CA HIS A 311 -4.09 1.14 -30.99
C HIS A 311 -3.62 1.40 -29.55
N ILE A 312 -2.34 1.14 -29.25
CA ILE A 312 -1.74 1.38 -27.92
C ILE A 312 -1.82 2.85 -27.54
N ARG A 313 -1.50 3.76 -28.47
CA ARG A 313 -1.57 5.21 -28.26
C ARG A 313 -2.98 5.66 -27.91
N GLN A 314 -4.00 5.02 -28.49
CA GLN A 314 -5.40 5.33 -28.19
C GLN A 314 -5.87 4.76 -26.85
N SER A 315 -5.45 3.55 -26.48
CA SER A 315 -5.87 2.90 -25.23
C SER A 315 -5.09 3.36 -24.00
N GLU A 316 -3.78 3.60 -24.12
CA GLU A 316 -2.86 3.81 -23.00
C GLU A 316 -2.53 5.28 -22.74
N THR A 317 -1.98 5.60 -21.55
CA THR A 317 -1.48 6.95 -21.27
C THR A 317 -0.25 7.28 -22.11
N GLN A 318 0.05 8.58 -22.31
CA GLN A 318 1.23 9.02 -23.08
C GLN A 318 2.53 8.41 -22.56
N ALA A 319 2.70 8.33 -21.24
CA ALA A 319 3.90 7.76 -20.61
C ALA A 319 4.10 6.28 -20.97
N VAL A 320 3.00 5.52 -21.06
CA VAL A 320 3.02 4.11 -21.44
C VAL A 320 3.26 3.96 -22.95
N SER A 321 2.50 4.68 -23.78
CA SER A 321 2.63 4.56 -25.24
C SER A 321 3.98 5.05 -25.76
N GLY A 322 4.53 6.15 -25.23
CA GLY A 322 5.84 6.67 -25.62
C GLY A 322 6.98 5.70 -25.30
N ARG A 323 6.95 5.08 -24.11
CA ARG A 323 7.93 4.06 -23.72
C ARG A 323 7.82 2.80 -24.54
N TRP A 324 6.59 2.35 -24.79
CA TRP A 324 6.36 1.20 -25.65
C TRP A 324 6.96 1.45 -27.02
N ARG A 325 6.69 2.61 -27.65
CA ARG A 325 7.28 3.00 -28.94
C ARG A 325 8.80 2.98 -28.89
N SER A 326 9.40 3.61 -27.88
CA SER A 326 10.85 3.66 -27.71
C SER A 326 11.48 2.27 -27.64
N VAL A 327 10.99 1.43 -26.74
CA VAL A 327 11.51 0.07 -26.52
C VAL A 327 11.28 -0.80 -27.77
N ALA A 328 10.07 -0.78 -28.31
CA ALA A 328 9.73 -1.56 -29.49
C ALA A 328 10.58 -1.16 -30.70
N ARG A 329 10.72 0.13 -31.03
CA ARG A 329 11.60 0.58 -32.11
C ARG A 329 13.04 0.14 -31.90
N LYS A 330 13.59 0.37 -30.72
CA LYS A 330 14.97 -0.02 -30.39
C LYS A 330 15.22 -1.51 -30.65
N HIS A 331 14.33 -2.38 -30.17
CA HIS A 331 14.49 -3.83 -30.33
C HIS A 331 14.20 -4.32 -31.75
N ILE A 332 13.19 -3.77 -32.43
CA ILE A 332 12.88 -4.11 -33.83
C ILE A 332 14.05 -3.75 -34.74
N GLN A 333 14.59 -2.54 -34.57
CA GLN A 333 15.76 -2.07 -35.32
C GLN A 333 16.99 -2.93 -35.02
N ALA A 334 17.27 -3.25 -33.76
CA ALA A 334 18.38 -4.12 -33.38
C ALA A 334 18.25 -5.54 -33.95
N LEU A 335 17.04 -6.10 -33.94
CA LEU A 335 16.78 -7.45 -34.47
C LEU A 335 16.99 -7.53 -35.99
N ARG A 336 16.58 -6.48 -36.72
CA ARG A 336 16.65 -6.45 -38.20
C ARG A 336 18.02 -6.04 -38.72
N HIS A 337 18.66 -5.08 -38.06
CA HIS A 337 19.83 -4.36 -38.57
C HIS A 337 21.09 -4.56 -37.71
N GLY A 338 21.03 -5.38 -36.65
CA GLY A 338 22.15 -5.68 -35.75
C GLY A 338 22.39 -4.62 -34.67
N GLU A 339 23.56 -4.66 -34.03
CA GLU A 339 23.86 -3.81 -32.86
C GLU A 339 23.97 -2.31 -33.18
N SER A 340 24.33 -1.94 -34.41
CA SER A 340 24.27 -0.55 -34.92
C SER A 340 23.29 -0.45 -36.10
N PRO A 341 21.96 -0.36 -35.84
CA PRO A 341 20.95 -0.37 -36.88
C PRO A 341 21.10 0.73 -37.92
N HIS A 342 21.63 1.88 -37.52
CA HIS A 342 21.77 3.04 -38.39
C HIS A 342 22.94 2.89 -39.35
N ASP A 343 24.03 2.25 -38.94
CA ASP A 343 25.20 2.10 -39.82
C ASP A 343 24.98 1.01 -40.87
N SER A 344 24.35 -0.10 -40.49
CA SER A 344 24.01 -1.19 -41.42
C SER A 344 22.89 -0.82 -42.39
N ALA A 345 21.94 0.05 -41.99
CA ALA A 345 20.86 0.49 -42.86
C ALA A 345 21.27 1.58 -43.87
N LYS A 346 22.36 2.33 -43.63
CA LYS A 346 22.79 3.42 -44.56
C LYS A 346 23.00 2.95 -46.00
N PRO A 347 23.81 1.92 -46.31
CA PRO A 347 24.10 1.54 -47.69
C PRO A 347 22.86 1.21 -48.55
N PRO A 348 21.89 0.39 -48.10
CA PRO A 348 20.69 0.13 -48.90
C PRO A 348 19.81 1.37 -49.05
N LEU A 349 19.74 2.24 -48.03
CA LEU A 349 18.99 3.49 -48.09
C LEU A 349 19.58 4.49 -49.10
N ILE A 350 20.90 4.61 -49.15
CA ILE A 350 21.61 5.45 -50.11
C ILE A 350 21.38 4.90 -51.52
N THR A 351 21.56 3.59 -51.73
CA THR A 351 21.33 2.93 -53.03
C THR A 351 19.91 3.18 -53.53
N TYR A 352 18.92 3.06 -52.65
CA TYR A 352 17.53 3.32 -52.98
C TYR A 352 17.26 4.80 -53.31
N LEU A 353 17.88 5.73 -52.59
CA LEU A 353 17.78 7.16 -52.88
C LEU A 353 18.42 7.52 -54.22
N VAL A 354 19.63 7.02 -54.50
CA VAL A 354 20.33 7.23 -55.78
C VAL A 354 19.45 6.76 -56.93
N LYS A 355 18.85 5.56 -56.83
CA LYS A 355 17.93 5.05 -57.85
C LYS A 355 16.76 6.00 -58.14
N ARG A 356 16.16 6.61 -57.12
CA ARG A 356 15.08 7.61 -57.29
C ARG A 356 15.56 8.90 -57.94
N LEU A 357 16.79 9.34 -57.64
CA LEU A 357 17.38 10.51 -58.28
C LEU A 357 17.69 10.23 -59.76
N VAL A 358 18.22 9.05 -60.09
CA VAL A 358 18.43 8.60 -61.47
C VAL A 358 17.09 8.57 -62.23
N ASP A 359 16.02 8.08 -61.63
CA ASP A 359 14.68 8.06 -62.25
C ASP A 359 14.21 9.47 -62.66
N VAL A 360 14.44 10.48 -61.81
CA VAL A 360 14.12 11.89 -62.15
C VAL A 360 14.87 12.34 -63.40
N LEU A 361 16.16 11.98 -63.51
CA LEU A 361 16.99 12.36 -64.66
C LEU A 361 16.61 11.65 -65.94
N LEU A 362 16.28 10.37 -65.85
CA LEU A 362 15.76 9.62 -67.00
C LEU A 362 14.45 10.23 -67.54
N VAL A 363 13.60 10.77 -66.65
CA VAL A 363 12.39 11.51 -67.05
C VAL A 363 12.74 12.89 -67.61
N ALA A 364 13.80 13.52 -67.10
CA ALA A 364 14.30 14.82 -67.56
C ALA A 364 15.03 14.77 -68.92
N GLY A 365 15.06 13.62 -69.59
CA GLY A 365 15.68 13.45 -70.90
C GLY A 365 17.14 12.98 -70.89
N CYS A 366 17.67 12.54 -69.74
CA CYS A 366 18.94 11.81 -69.72
C CYS A 366 18.80 10.47 -70.45
N ASN A 367 19.79 10.14 -71.29
CA ASN A 367 19.79 8.92 -72.10
C ASN A 367 19.74 7.67 -71.20
N SER A 368 18.73 6.82 -71.40
CA SER A 368 18.52 5.59 -70.62
C SER A 368 19.65 4.57 -70.76
N TYR A 369 20.38 4.55 -71.88
CA TYR A 369 21.55 3.70 -72.05
C TYR A 369 22.73 4.11 -71.14
N LYS A 370 22.69 5.33 -70.61
CA LYS A 370 23.68 5.86 -69.65
C LYS A 370 23.22 5.74 -68.20
N GLU A 371 22.10 5.07 -67.91
CA GLU A 371 21.64 4.80 -66.53
C GLU A 371 22.76 4.33 -65.58
N PRO A 372 23.59 3.31 -65.92
CA PRO A 372 24.66 2.88 -65.03
C PRO A 372 25.74 3.96 -64.82
N GLN A 373 26.04 4.77 -65.84
CA GLN A 373 27.03 5.84 -65.75
C GLN A 373 26.53 7.00 -64.88
N VAL A 374 25.26 7.38 -65.02
CA VAL A 374 24.63 8.42 -64.17
C VAL A 374 24.53 7.94 -62.73
N HIS A 375 24.17 6.67 -62.52
CA HIS A 375 24.17 6.07 -61.18
C HIS A 375 25.56 6.11 -60.54
N GLU A 376 26.60 5.71 -61.27
CA GLU A 376 27.98 5.74 -60.81
C GLU A 376 28.46 7.17 -60.54
N MET A 377 28.12 8.13 -61.40
CA MET A 377 28.45 9.55 -61.20
C MET A 377 27.83 10.10 -59.90
N ILE A 378 26.53 9.87 -59.68
CA ILE A 378 25.86 10.32 -58.45
C ILE A 378 26.50 9.64 -57.23
N THR A 379 26.77 8.35 -57.32
CA THR A 379 27.34 7.58 -56.19
C THR A 379 28.77 8.05 -55.85
N ASN A 380 29.62 8.24 -56.86
CA ASN A 380 31.03 8.58 -56.65
C ASN A 380 31.25 10.05 -56.29
N VAL A 381 30.47 10.96 -56.87
CA VAL A 381 30.66 12.42 -56.67
C VAL A 381 29.84 12.95 -55.49
N TYR A 382 28.64 12.41 -55.30
CA TYR A 382 27.68 12.91 -54.29
C TYR A 382 27.41 11.91 -53.16
N GLY A 383 28.06 10.75 -53.16
CA GLY A 383 27.89 9.70 -52.16
C GLY A 383 27.99 10.22 -50.73
N ASP A 384 29.01 11.02 -50.41
CA ASP A 384 29.21 11.57 -49.06
C ASP A 384 28.08 12.53 -48.63
N ARG A 385 27.53 13.31 -49.57
CA ARG A 385 26.39 14.20 -49.28
C ARG A 385 25.12 13.40 -49.02
N LEU A 386 24.90 12.35 -49.81
CA LEU A 386 23.76 11.45 -49.65
C LEU A 386 23.88 10.61 -48.37
N ASP A 387 25.08 10.15 -48.01
CA ASP A 387 25.35 9.50 -46.73
C ASP A 387 25.03 10.44 -45.57
N ASN A 388 25.53 11.67 -45.63
CA ASN A 388 25.24 12.67 -44.60
C ASN A 388 23.74 12.92 -44.45
N LEU A 389 23.01 13.03 -45.56
CA LEU A 389 21.56 13.20 -45.58
C LEU A 389 20.83 12.01 -44.91
N VAL A 390 21.18 10.77 -45.28
CA VAL A 390 20.60 9.56 -44.69
C VAL A 390 20.93 9.48 -43.20
N ARG A 391 22.17 9.82 -42.81
CA ARG A 391 22.62 9.88 -41.41
C ARG A 391 21.79 10.88 -40.59
N LEU A 392 21.51 12.07 -41.14
CA LEU A 392 20.65 13.06 -40.48
C LEU A 392 19.21 12.55 -40.31
N ALA A 393 18.65 11.90 -41.34
CA ALA A 393 17.30 11.34 -41.27
C ALA A 393 17.20 10.18 -40.24
N LEU A 394 18.21 9.30 -40.18
CA LEU A 394 18.31 8.25 -39.17
C LEU A 394 18.50 8.83 -37.76
N GLY A 395 19.33 9.85 -37.61
CA GLY A 395 19.48 10.58 -36.33
C GLY A 395 18.14 11.13 -35.86
N LEU A 396 17.38 11.77 -36.75
CA LEU A 396 16.04 12.27 -36.43
C LEU A 396 15.06 11.13 -36.14
N ASN A 397 15.10 9.99 -36.84
CA ASN A 397 14.29 8.79 -36.52
C ASN A 397 14.50 8.34 -35.06
N ARG A 398 15.75 8.31 -34.59
CA ARG A 398 16.06 7.96 -33.20
C ARG A 398 15.55 9.02 -32.23
N LEU A 399 15.79 10.31 -32.49
CA LEU A 399 15.32 11.40 -31.63
C LEU A 399 13.80 11.34 -31.45
N VAL A 400 13.04 11.22 -32.54
CA VAL A 400 11.58 11.22 -32.48
C VAL A 400 10.97 9.88 -32.08
N GLY A 401 11.65 8.78 -32.40
CA GLY A 401 11.12 7.43 -32.29
C GLY A 401 11.52 6.72 -31.00
N VAL A 402 12.71 7.02 -30.47
CA VAL A 402 13.28 6.35 -29.29
C VAL A 402 13.42 7.33 -28.14
N ASP A 403 13.99 8.50 -28.36
CA ASP A 403 14.38 9.38 -27.27
C ASP A 403 13.22 10.27 -26.75
N ALA A 404 12.30 10.67 -27.64
CA ALA A 404 11.08 11.41 -27.27
C ALA A 404 10.01 10.48 -26.66
N LEU A 405 9.74 10.62 -25.36
CA LEU A 405 8.79 9.80 -24.59
C LEU A 405 7.47 10.51 -24.28
N ASN A 406 7.49 11.83 -24.05
CA ASN A 406 6.28 12.55 -23.60
C ASN A 406 5.41 13.07 -24.73
N CYS A 407 5.83 12.90 -25.97
CA CYS A 407 5.07 13.29 -27.14
C CYS A 407 5.47 12.43 -28.35
N ASP A 408 4.65 12.48 -29.39
CA ASP A 408 4.98 11.87 -30.67
C ASP A 408 5.23 12.96 -31.69
N TYR A 409 6.42 12.93 -32.29
CA TYR A 409 6.71 13.75 -33.45
C TYR A 409 6.46 12.95 -34.72
N GLU A 410 5.73 13.54 -35.65
CA GLU A 410 5.44 12.97 -36.96
C GLU A 410 5.92 13.93 -38.05
N PRO A 411 6.71 13.46 -39.03
CA PRO A 411 7.08 14.27 -40.18
C PRO A 411 5.82 14.63 -40.97
N VAL A 412 5.74 15.89 -41.39
CA VAL A 412 4.62 16.41 -42.19
C VAL A 412 5.14 16.70 -43.58
N TRP A 413 4.42 16.20 -44.57
CA TRP A 413 4.61 16.50 -45.98
C TRP A 413 3.24 16.45 -46.66
N THR A 414 3.13 17.04 -47.84
CA THR A 414 1.89 17.03 -48.62
C THR A 414 2.09 16.34 -49.96
N ARG A 415 1.03 15.66 -50.41
CA ARG A 415 1.02 15.06 -51.74
C ARG A 415 0.98 16.16 -52.82
N PRO A 416 1.52 15.86 -54.01
CA PRO A 416 1.28 16.66 -55.22
C PRO A 416 -0.21 16.87 -55.49
N ASN A 417 -0.54 17.94 -56.22
CA ASN A 417 -1.89 18.33 -56.66
C ASN A 417 -2.90 18.69 -55.56
N VAL A 418 -2.45 18.76 -54.30
CA VAL A 418 -3.26 19.25 -53.17
C VAL A 418 -3.32 20.78 -53.21
N ALA A 419 -4.47 21.36 -52.89
CA ALA A 419 -4.63 22.81 -52.80
C ALA A 419 -3.69 23.40 -51.74
N PHE A 420 -2.99 24.48 -52.09
CA PHE A 420 -2.13 25.18 -51.16
C PHE A 420 -2.95 25.76 -50.01
N ASN A 421 -2.44 25.61 -48.78
CA ASN A 421 -3.08 26.16 -47.60
C ASN A 421 -2.04 26.86 -46.71
N PRO A 422 -2.03 28.21 -46.66
CA PRO A 422 -1.02 28.97 -45.93
C PRO A 422 -1.12 28.80 -44.41
N VAL A 423 -2.23 28.25 -43.89
CA VAL A 423 -2.37 27.97 -42.45
C VAL A 423 -1.38 26.92 -41.99
N TRP A 424 -1.10 25.90 -42.82
CA TRP A 424 -0.25 24.78 -42.43
C TRP A 424 0.86 24.45 -43.42
N MET A 425 0.95 25.13 -44.56
CA MET A 425 2.06 25.04 -45.52
C MET A 425 2.82 26.36 -45.60
N GLU A 426 4.08 26.30 -46.02
CA GLU A 426 4.92 27.44 -46.35
C GLU A 426 5.36 27.33 -47.83
N ASP A 427 5.20 28.40 -48.60
CA ASP A 427 5.71 28.45 -49.98
C ASP A 427 7.24 28.52 -49.98
N MET A 428 7.89 27.81 -50.91
CA MET A 428 9.36 27.76 -51.00
C MET A 428 9.99 29.12 -51.27
N ASP A 429 9.29 30.02 -51.94
CA ASP A 429 9.77 31.38 -52.25
C ASP A 429 9.66 32.35 -51.07
N GLY A 430 9.03 31.94 -49.95
CA GLY A 430 8.88 32.75 -48.73
C GLY A 430 8.01 34.00 -48.90
N LYS A 431 7.61 34.35 -50.13
CA LYS A 431 6.51 35.24 -50.40
C LYS A 431 5.25 34.48 -50.01
N GLY A 432 4.73 34.76 -48.82
CA GLY A 432 3.34 34.44 -48.59
C GLY A 432 2.53 34.96 -49.77
N ILE A 433 1.47 34.26 -50.16
CA ILE A 433 0.37 34.91 -50.86
C ILE A 433 -0.23 35.86 -49.81
N ASP A 434 0.52 36.92 -49.50
CA ASP A 434 0.13 37.95 -48.58
C ASP A 434 -1.09 38.54 -49.23
N GLY A 435 -2.21 38.44 -48.52
CA GLY A 435 -3.48 39.05 -48.87
C GLY A 435 -3.37 40.58 -48.86
N SER A 436 -2.48 41.14 -49.66
CA SER A 436 -2.56 42.51 -50.13
C SER A 436 -3.80 42.58 -51.03
N PRO A 437 -4.86 43.31 -50.62
CA PRO A 437 -6.12 43.39 -51.34
C PRO A 437 -6.01 44.28 -52.59
N GLY A 438 -4.95 44.12 -53.38
CA GLY A 438 -4.56 45.07 -54.42
C GLY A 438 -4.01 44.49 -55.72
N ASP A 439 -3.70 43.18 -55.81
CA ASP A 439 -3.14 42.62 -57.06
C ASP A 439 -3.88 41.38 -57.58
N HIS A 440 -5.14 41.23 -57.19
CA HIS A 440 -6.10 40.41 -57.95
C HIS A 440 -6.47 41.16 -59.23
N ARG A 441 -5.56 41.20 -60.20
CA ARG A 441 -5.98 41.36 -61.59
C ARG A 441 -6.92 40.20 -61.88
N ALA A 442 -8.15 40.55 -62.27
CA ALA A 442 -9.23 39.66 -62.63
C ALA A 442 -8.73 38.53 -63.55
N LEU A 443 -8.49 37.37 -62.95
CA LEU A 443 -8.61 36.09 -63.64
C LEU A 443 -9.99 35.59 -63.23
N ASP A 444 -10.88 35.51 -64.21
CA ASP A 444 -12.17 34.87 -64.05
C ASP A 444 -11.93 33.41 -63.55
N GLU A 445 -12.64 33.04 -62.48
CA GLU A 445 -12.53 31.82 -61.66
C GLU A 445 -11.45 31.79 -60.54
N PRO A 446 -11.80 31.33 -59.32
CA PRO A 446 -10.83 31.14 -58.24
C PRO A 446 -9.88 30.00 -58.60
N THR A 447 -8.76 30.35 -59.23
CA THR A 447 -7.73 29.38 -59.61
C THR A 447 -7.12 28.81 -58.34
N VAL A 448 -7.51 27.59 -57.97
CA VAL A 448 -6.98 26.89 -56.81
C VAL A 448 -5.52 26.58 -57.09
N ILE A 449 -4.61 27.33 -56.49
CA ILE A 449 -3.17 27.08 -56.59
C ILE A 449 -2.87 25.73 -55.93
N ARG A 450 -2.21 24.85 -56.68
CA ARG A 450 -1.87 23.50 -56.20
C ARG A 450 -0.39 23.38 -55.89
N VAL A 451 -0.11 22.47 -54.96
CA VAL A 451 1.24 22.07 -54.62
C VAL A 451 1.79 21.16 -55.71
N LEU A 452 2.95 21.53 -56.23
CA LEU A 452 3.75 20.73 -57.14
C LEU A 452 4.39 19.56 -56.39
N CYS A 453 5.19 19.85 -55.35
CA CYS A 453 5.73 18.85 -54.44
C CYS A 453 6.13 19.48 -53.09
N THR A 454 6.46 18.65 -52.09
CA THR A 454 7.02 19.13 -50.81
C THR A 454 8.53 19.25 -50.95
N THR A 455 9.09 20.43 -50.66
CA THR A 455 10.52 20.76 -50.76
C THR A 455 11.25 20.77 -49.42
N GLY A 456 10.50 20.83 -48.30
CA GLY A 456 11.04 20.69 -46.96
C GLY A 456 10.05 20.04 -45.99
N LEU A 457 10.55 19.22 -45.08
CA LEU A 457 9.74 18.52 -44.09
C LEU A 457 9.21 19.48 -43.03
N GLY A 458 7.92 19.34 -42.73
CA GLY A 458 7.32 19.89 -41.54
C GLY A 458 7.38 18.91 -40.37
N LEU A 459 6.95 19.36 -39.19
CA LEU A 459 6.92 18.58 -37.97
C LEU A 459 5.63 18.82 -37.20
N ARG A 460 4.99 17.73 -36.79
CA ARG A 460 3.78 17.78 -35.95
C ARG A 460 4.04 17.06 -34.64
N LYS A 461 3.74 17.73 -33.55
CA LYS A 461 3.80 17.20 -32.19
C LYS A 461 2.41 16.76 -31.76
N LYS A 462 2.27 15.51 -31.35
CA LYS A 462 1.04 14.94 -30.78
C LYS A 462 1.26 14.63 -29.31
N VAL A 463 0.34 15.09 -28.46
CA VAL A 463 0.38 14.88 -27.02
C VAL A 463 -1.00 14.46 -26.56
N LYS A 464 -1.08 13.36 -25.80
CA LYS A 464 -2.32 12.95 -25.16
C LYS A 464 -2.63 13.88 -23.98
N ALA A 465 -3.80 14.51 -23.98
CA ALA A 465 -4.18 15.43 -22.90
C ALA A 465 -4.34 14.70 -21.57
N ALA A 466 -3.75 15.22 -20.50
CA ALA A 466 -3.81 14.67 -19.14
C ALA A 466 -5.17 14.87 -18.42
N GLY A 467 -6.24 15.19 -19.18
CA GLY A 467 -7.56 15.48 -18.61
C GLY A 467 -8.17 14.25 -17.95
N ARG A 468 -8.72 14.43 -16.73
CA ARG A 468 -9.48 13.41 -15.99
C ARG A 468 -10.53 12.79 -16.91
N GLN A 469 -10.31 11.54 -17.31
CA GLN A 469 -11.26 10.77 -18.10
C GLN A 469 -12.62 10.77 -17.39
N ARG A 470 -13.62 11.43 -17.98
CA ARG A 470 -15.00 11.01 -17.74
C ARG A 470 -15.13 9.62 -18.34
N ARG A 471 -15.52 8.65 -17.52
CA ARG A 471 -15.70 7.23 -17.86
C ARG A 471 -16.45 7.13 -19.21
N GLY A 472 -15.76 6.69 -20.27
CA GLY A 472 -16.31 6.52 -21.62
C GLY A 472 -15.88 7.54 -22.69
N SER A 473 -15.16 8.62 -22.35
CA SER A 473 -14.66 9.57 -23.34
C SER A 473 -13.25 9.19 -23.82
N ARG A 474 -13.08 8.99 -25.13
CA ARG A 474 -11.79 8.74 -25.79
C ARG A 474 -10.90 9.96 -25.53
N SER A 475 -9.75 9.75 -24.89
CA SER A 475 -8.81 10.84 -24.59
C SER A 475 -8.39 11.52 -25.89
N GLU A 476 -8.63 12.83 -25.97
CA GLU A 476 -8.39 13.63 -27.15
C GLU A 476 -6.89 13.84 -27.36
N LEU A 477 -6.39 13.42 -28.52
CA LEU A 477 -5.00 13.59 -28.91
C LEU A 477 -4.83 15.03 -29.40
N ARG A 478 -4.14 15.87 -28.63
CA ARG A 478 -3.84 17.24 -29.04
C ARG A 478 -2.73 17.19 -30.07
N SER A 479 -3.02 17.67 -31.27
CA SER A 479 -2.06 17.75 -32.37
C SER A 479 -1.68 19.20 -32.61
N MET A 480 -0.38 19.50 -32.61
CA MET A 480 0.18 20.84 -32.81
C MET A 480 1.19 20.78 -33.96
N LEU A 481 1.02 21.65 -34.96
CA LEU A 481 2.00 21.82 -36.02
C LEU A 481 3.12 22.70 -35.47
N VAL A 482 4.33 22.15 -35.36
CA VAL A 482 5.49 22.86 -34.82
C VAL A 482 6.31 23.49 -35.93
N LEU A 483 6.40 22.81 -37.09
CA LEU A 483 7.04 23.32 -38.28
C LEU A 483 6.15 23.04 -39.50
N LYS A 484 5.88 24.06 -40.32
CA LYS A 484 5.12 23.89 -41.57
C LYS A 484 6.01 23.18 -42.61
N PRO A 485 5.49 22.21 -43.37
CA PRO A 485 6.18 21.75 -44.58
C PRO A 485 6.34 22.89 -45.58
N LYS A 486 7.51 22.94 -46.22
CA LYS A 486 7.78 23.82 -47.35
C LYS A 486 7.36 23.14 -48.64
N VAL A 487 6.70 23.89 -49.53
CA VAL A 487 6.12 23.34 -50.75
C VAL A 487 6.47 24.19 -51.97
N ALA A 488 6.69 23.54 -53.10
CA ALA A 488 6.73 24.18 -54.41
C ALA A 488 5.30 24.29 -54.96
N LEU A 489 4.94 25.43 -55.54
CA LEU A 489 3.61 25.65 -56.15
C LEU A 489 3.66 25.54 -57.66
N GLU A 490 2.54 25.16 -58.29
CA GLU A 490 2.45 25.11 -59.76
C GLU A 490 2.69 26.47 -60.42
N THR A 491 2.41 27.58 -59.71
CA THR A 491 2.67 28.94 -60.18
C THR A 491 4.15 29.23 -60.45
N LEU A 492 5.07 28.47 -59.86
CA LEU A 492 6.51 28.57 -60.15
C LEU A 492 6.82 28.19 -61.61
N LEU A 493 5.96 27.38 -62.22
CA LEU A 493 6.14 26.87 -63.58
C LEU A 493 5.63 27.84 -64.64
N ASP A 494 4.85 28.85 -64.26
CA ASP A 494 4.24 29.80 -65.20
C ASP A 494 5.19 30.94 -65.61
N GLY A 495 6.22 31.23 -64.81
CA GLY A 495 7.22 32.26 -65.12
C GLY A 495 6.66 33.69 -65.34
N PRO A 496 7.49 34.74 -65.22
CA PRO A 496 7.07 36.09 -65.58
C PRO A 496 6.89 36.30 -67.10
N GLU A 497 7.52 35.49 -67.96
CA GLU A 497 7.55 35.69 -69.41
C GLU A 497 6.38 35.07 -70.19
N ARG A 498 5.70 34.04 -69.67
CA ARG A 498 4.47 33.55 -70.34
C ARG A 498 3.30 34.51 -70.18
N ARG A 499 3.39 35.48 -69.26
CA ARG A 499 2.37 36.52 -69.05
C ARG A 499 2.30 37.55 -70.18
N THR A 500 3.33 37.67 -71.03
CA THR A 500 3.38 38.68 -72.10
C THR A 500 2.92 38.19 -73.48
N SER A 501 2.68 36.89 -73.68
CA SER A 501 2.35 36.37 -75.03
C SER A 501 0.85 36.29 -75.36
N TRP A 502 -0.04 36.63 -74.42
CA TRP A 502 -1.51 36.51 -74.61
C TRP A 502 -2.25 37.86 -74.46
N SER A 503 -1.70 38.94 -75.03
CA SER A 503 -2.45 40.19 -75.27
C SER A 503 -2.20 40.78 -76.66
N GLY A 504 -2.06 39.90 -77.66
CA GLY A 504 -2.05 40.27 -79.08
C GLY A 504 -3.44 40.14 -79.72
N THR A 505 -4.47 40.78 -79.17
CA THR A 505 -5.73 40.95 -79.91
C THR A 505 -5.56 42.14 -80.84
N SER A 506 -5.27 41.85 -82.11
CA SER A 506 -5.34 42.80 -83.21
C SER A 506 -6.69 43.51 -83.23
N ILE A 507 -6.73 44.75 -82.76
CA ILE A 507 -7.79 45.70 -83.10
C ILE A 507 -7.25 46.51 -84.29
N LEU A 508 -7.59 46.05 -85.49
CA LEU A 508 -7.54 46.86 -86.71
C LEU A 508 -8.61 47.96 -86.57
N GLY A 509 -8.19 49.11 -86.06
CA GLY A 509 -8.96 50.34 -86.01
C GLY A 509 -8.52 51.29 -87.11
N SER A 510 -9.38 51.41 -88.12
CA SER A 510 -9.41 52.44 -89.17
C SER A 510 -9.38 53.87 -88.63
N SER A 511 -8.50 54.72 -89.17
CA SER A 511 -8.72 56.14 -89.55
C SER A 511 -7.41 56.65 -90.20
N GLY A 512 -7.37 57.18 -91.42
CA GLY A 512 -8.05 58.41 -91.85
C GLY A 512 -7.20 59.61 -91.41
N SER A 513 -6.14 59.97 -92.15
CA SER A 513 -6.11 61.12 -93.07
C SER A 513 -6.35 62.50 -92.42
N GLU A 514 -5.29 63.31 -92.33
CA GLU A 514 -5.23 64.77 -92.63
C GLU A 514 -3.81 65.30 -92.30
N ARG A 515 -2.95 65.53 -93.29
CA ARG A 515 -2.61 66.83 -93.91
C ARG A 515 -2.28 67.97 -92.91
N LEU A 516 -0.98 68.26 -92.79
CA LEU A 516 -0.33 69.47 -93.35
C LEU A 516 1.18 69.25 -93.45
#